data_AF-A0A094A3Z9-F1
#
_entry.id   AF-A0A094A3Z9-F1
#
_cell.length_a   1.000
_cell.length_b   1.000
_cell.length_c   1.000
_cell.angle_alpha   90.00
_cell.angle_beta   90.00
_cell.angle_gamma   90.00
#
_symmetry.space_group_name_H-M   'P 1'
#
loop_
_entity.id
_entity.type
_entity.pdbx_description
1 polymer ?
#
loop_
_entity_poly.entity_id
_entity_poly.type
_entity_poly.pdbx_seq_one_letter_code
_entity_poly.pdbx_strand_id
1 'polypeptide(L)'
;IQASNILLDLPVADSIHSFVAAEKEHPAPHKTVDSQRTIYRSRRLSMSRDPAAPGVPMLTDFGLSVHHSHAPHAGLIQPLLFRAPEVILKMPWDGKADIWNLGVLIWELAFNKHLFDGDTEAEQLRNMVASLGPPPKDFVLQGRLGVRELYFDDDGVWKGEPVKPKPLEGSLEGEEARQLLDLLTGMVRWVPEERKSARELLGHPWLVSGADTQLSELVIAAPILRSYLLLTCIGNYLEAAIKLSDTTDPKMLRF
;
A
#
# COMPACT_ATOMS: atom_id res chain seq x y z
N ILE A 1 2.33 5.17 -1.19
CA ILE A 1 3.25 4.07 -0.79
C ILE A 1 3.09 2.91 -1.78
N GLN A 2 4.18 2.20 -2.05
CA GLN A 2 4.20 0.99 -2.86
C GLN A 2 5.10 -0.03 -2.18
N ALA A 3 4.96 -1.31 -2.53
CA ALA A 3 5.76 -2.39 -1.92
C ALA A 3 7.28 -2.16 -2.07
N SER A 4 7.73 -1.53 -3.16
CA SER A 4 9.14 -1.16 -3.38
C SER A 4 9.69 -0.17 -2.37
N ASN A 5 8.82 0.57 -1.67
CA ASN A 5 9.18 1.59 -0.69
C ASN A 5 9.09 1.04 0.74
N ILE A 6 9.05 -0.29 0.89
CA ILE A 6 9.11 -0.99 2.17
C ILE A 6 10.40 -1.82 2.16
N LEU A 7 11.36 -1.43 2.99
CA LEU A 7 12.57 -2.18 3.24
C LEU A 7 12.34 -3.16 4.38
N LEU A 8 12.97 -4.33 4.30
CA LEU A 8 12.97 -5.30 5.40
C LEU A 8 14.36 -5.33 6.00
N ASP A 9 14.43 -5.26 7.32
CA ASP A 9 15.69 -5.46 8.02
C ASP A 9 16.24 -6.89 7.76
N LEU A 10 17.56 -7.04 7.87
CA LEU A 10 18.21 -8.33 7.77
C LEU A 10 18.43 -8.87 9.19
N PRO A 11 17.69 -9.90 9.63
CA PRO A 11 17.71 -10.36 11.02
C PRO A 11 19.07 -10.96 11.44
N VAL A 12 19.92 -11.35 10.47
CA VAL A 12 21.23 -11.95 10.75
C VAL A 12 22.29 -11.40 9.79
N ALA A 13 23.31 -10.74 10.35
CA ALA A 13 24.46 -10.19 9.62
C ALA A 13 25.23 -11.25 8.82
N ASP A 14 25.18 -12.52 9.26
CA ASP A 14 25.81 -13.66 8.59
C ASP A 14 25.34 -13.86 7.16
N SER A 15 24.10 -13.43 6.84
CA SER A 15 23.58 -13.46 5.47
C SER A 15 24.40 -12.55 4.55
N ILE A 16 24.77 -11.36 5.04
CA ILE A 16 25.62 -10.40 4.32
C ILE A 16 27.06 -10.94 4.24
N HIS A 17 27.60 -11.43 5.35
CA HIS A 17 28.96 -11.98 5.38
C HIS A 17 29.12 -13.16 4.40
N SER A 18 28.16 -14.07 4.38
CA SER A 18 28.12 -15.20 3.45
C SER A 18 27.97 -14.75 2.00
N PHE A 19 27.13 -13.75 1.75
CA PHE A 19 26.97 -13.15 0.42
C PHE A 19 28.29 -12.55 -0.08
N VAL A 20 28.96 -11.75 0.75
CA VAL A 20 30.25 -11.13 0.42
C VAL A 20 31.33 -12.18 0.22
N ALA A 21 31.41 -13.20 1.08
CA ALA A 21 32.36 -14.30 0.93
C ALA A 21 32.12 -15.05 -0.38
N ALA A 22 30.87 -15.37 -0.71
CA ALA A 22 30.53 -16.06 -1.95
C ALA A 22 30.81 -15.20 -3.19
N GLU A 23 30.64 -13.87 -3.13
CA GLU A 23 31.01 -12.95 -4.21
C GLU A 23 32.52 -12.85 -4.41
N LYS A 24 33.31 -12.93 -3.33
CA LYS A 24 34.77 -13.00 -3.41
C LYS A 24 35.26 -14.32 -3.99
N GLU A 25 34.71 -15.44 -3.54
CA GLU A 25 35.13 -16.78 -3.98
C GLU A 25 34.69 -17.09 -5.41
N HIS A 26 33.48 -16.66 -5.79
CA HIS A 26 32.88 -16.98 -7.07
C HIS A 26 32.24 -15.73 -7.71
N PRO A 27 33.01 -14.77 -8.24
CA PRO A 27 32.48 -13.48 -8.71
C PRO A 27 31.29 -13.62 -9.67
N ALA A 28 30.29 -12.75 -9.49
CA ALA A 28 29.12 -12.75 -10.36
C ALA A 28 29.54 -12.45 -11.81
N PRO A 29 28.86 -13.06 -12.80
CA PRO A 29 29.04 -12.69 -14.19
C PRO A 29 28.88 -11.18 -14.35
N HIS A 30 29.86 -10.55 -14.98
CA HIS A 30 29.86 -9.11 -15.17
C HIS A 30 30.32 -8.74 -16.58
N LYS A 31 29.93 -7.54 -17.00
CA LYS A 31 30.32 -6.94 -18.27
C LYS A 31 30.89 -5.56 -18.02
N THR A 32 32.13 -5.35 -18.44
CA THR A 32 32.72 -4.01 -18.51
C THR A 32 32.19 -3.30 -19.75
N VAL A 33 31.56 -2.14 -19.54
CA VAL A 33 30.99 -1.33 -20.63
C VAL A 33 32.05 -0.33 -21.14
N ASP A 34 32.79 0.28 -20.21
CA ASP A 34 33.88 1.22 -20.47
C ASP A 34 34.84 1.25 -19.26
N SER A 35 35.82 2.16 -19.27
CA SER A 35 36.82 2.29 -18.21
C SER A 35 36.27 2.71 -16.84
N GLN A 36 35.01 3.15 -16.76
CA GLN A 36 34.38 3.63 -15.52
C GLN A 36 33.18 2.80 -15.07
N ARG A 37 32.64 1.92 -15.93
CA ARG A 37 31.41 1.21 -15.65
C ARG A 37 31.52 -0.29 -15.89
N THR A 38 31.29 -1.04 -14.81
CA THR A 38 31.09 -2.50 -14.83
C THR A 38 29.68 -2.81 -14.36
N ILE A 39 28.96 -3.63 -15.12
CA ILE A 39 27.62 -4.11 -14.77
C ILE A 39 27.75 -5.55 -14.28
N TYR A 40 27.30 -5.79 -13.05
CA TYR A 40 27.27 -7.12 -12.43
C TYR A 40 25.88 -7.73 -12.54
N ARG A 41 25.81 -9.03 -12.81
CA ARG A 41 24.57 -9.77 -12.65
C ARG A 41 24.22 -9.84 -11.16
N SER A 42 22.99 -9.50 -10.81
CA SER A 42 22.53 -9.59 -9.41
C SER A 42 22.65 -11.02 -8.87
N ARG A 43 23.27 -11.15 -7.70
CA ARG A 43 23.30 -12.37 -6.90
C ARG A 43 22.16 -12.30 -5.89
N ARG A 44 21.49 -13.43 -5.65
CA ARG A 44 20.49 -13.51 -4.57
C ARG A 44 21.18 -13.50 -3.22
N LEU A 45 20.76 -12.59 -2.33
CA LEU A 45 21.08 -12.68 -0.92
C LEU A 45 20.39 -13.93 -0.36
N SER A 46 21.18 -14.87 0.19
CA SER A 46 20.61 -16.02 0.90
C SER A 46 20.06 -15.50 2.21
N MET A 47 18.77 -15.16 2.23
CA MET A 47 18.05 -14.96 3.48
C MET A 47 18.16 -16.26 4.28
N SER A 48 18.39 -16.16 5.59
CA SER A 48 18.31 -17.33 6.49
C SER A 48 17.06 -18.13 6.13
N ARG A 49 17.21 -19.46 6.08
CA ARG A 49 16.14 -20.39 5.74
C ARG A 49 15.04 -20.47 6.80
N ASP A 50 15.09 -19.59 7.80
CA ASP A 50 14.05 -19.41 8.80
C ASP A 50 12.96 -18.46 8.25
N PRO A 51 11.84 -19.00 7.74
CA PRO A 51 10.69 -18.20 7.32
C PRO A 51 10.02 -17.43 8.46
N ALA A 52 10.36 -17.68 9.73
CA ALA A 52 9.61 -17.17 10.88
C ALA A 52 9.98 -15.73 11.30
N ALA A 53 10.97 -15.09 10.70
CA ALA A 53 11.36 -13.73 11.08
C ALA A 53 11.84 -12.90 9.88
N PRO A 54 10.96 -12.47 8.96
CA PRO A 54 11.30 -11.34 8.12
C PRO A 54 11.62 -10.15 9.04
N GLY A 55 12.71 -9.44 8.76
CA GLY A 55 13.10 -8.30 9.60
C GLY A 55 12.07 -7.20 9.58
N VAL A 56 12.18 -6.29 10.55
CA VAL A 56 11.19 -5.23 10.78
C VAL A 56 11.04 -4.40 9.51
N PRO A 57 9.81 -4.25 8.99
CA PRO A 57 9.57 -3.44 7.81
C PRO A 57 9.71 -1.96 8.13
N MET A 58 10.45 -1.25 7.27
CA MET A 58 10.68 0.18 7.35
C MET A 58 10.24 0.86 6.06
N LEU A 59 9.46 1.92 6.20
CA LEU A 59 9.16 2.80 5.09
C LEU A 59 10.42 3.53 4.65
N THR A 60 10.50 3.80 3.36
CA THR A 60 11.56 4.61 2.78
C THR A 60 10.98 5.53 1.70
N ASP A 61 11.85 6.30 1.07
CA ASP A 61 11.54 7.17 -0.07
C ASP A 61 10.52 8.28 0.27
N PHE A 62 10.89 9.11 1.25
CA PHE A 62 10.14 10.30 1.66
C PHE A 62 10.44 11.53 0.78
N GLY A 63 11.05 11.35 -0.39
CA GLY A 63 11.48 12.45 -1.27
C GLY A 63 10.33 13.30 -1.80
N LEU A 64 9.09 12.79 -1.74
CA LEU A 64 7.86 13.48 -2.12
C LEU A 64 6.91 13.71 -0.92
N SER A 65 7.36 13.44 0.30
CA SER A 65 6.55 13.68 1.51
C SER A 65 6.33 15.17 1.72
N VAL A 66 5.14 15.52 2.21
CA VAL A 66 4.78 16.90 2.57
C VAL A 66 4.36 16.94 4.03
N HIS A 67 4.71 18.04 4.71
CA HIS A 67 4.22 18.26 6.06
C HIS A 67 2.70 18.45 6.05
N HIS A 68 2.05 17.95 7.10
CA HIS A 68 0.67 18.30 7.36
C HIS A 68 0.55 19.83 7.45
N SER A 69 -0.34 20.39 6.65
CA SER A 69 -0.57 21.83 6.61
C SER A 69 -2.06 22.12 6.66
N HIS A 70 -2.43 23.27 7.21
CA HIS A 70 -3.82 23.74 7.18
C HIS A 70 -4.30 24.11 5.77
N ALA A 71 -3.39 24.23 4.81
CA ALA A 71 -3.73 24.49 3.42
C ALA A 71 -3.99 23.15 2.69
N PRO A 72 -5.06 23.07 1.88
CA PRO A 72 -5.33 21.90 1.07
C PRO A 72 -4.17 21.65 0.10
N HIS A 73 -3.68 20.41 0.06
CA HIS A 73 -2.67 20.01 -0.92
C HIS A 73 -3.31 19.66 -2.26
N ALA A 74 -2.56 19.82 -3.35
CA ALA A 74 -3.01 19.52 -4.71
C ALA A 74 -1.89 18.88 -5.52
N GLY A 75 -2.26 18.24 -6.64
CA GLY A 75 -1.32 17.64 -7.57
C GLY A 75 -1.31 16.10 -7.53
N LEU A 76 -0.42 15.52 -8.33
CA LEU A 76 -0.33 14.08 -8.54
C LEU A 76 0.70 13.45 -7.60
N ILE A 77 0.22 12.75 -6.57
CA ILE A 77 1.08 12.19 -5.51
C ILE A 77 1.22 10.67 -5.53
N GLN A 78 0.37 9.97 -6.29
CA GLN A 78 0.27 8.51 -6.24
C GLN A 78 0.41 7.87 -7.62
N PRO A 79 1.12 6.74 -7.72
CA PRO A 79 1.08 5.86 -8.90
C PRO A 79 -0.35 5.38 -9.16
N LEU A 80 -0.70 5.18 -10.43
CA LEU A 80 -2.09 4.97 -10.87
C LEU A 80 -2.81 3.85 -10.10
N LEU A 81 -2.17 2.68 -9.96
CA LEU A 81 -2.75 1.51 -9.31
C LEU A 81 -3.13 1.74 -7.84
N PHE A 82 -2.48 2.69 -7.17
CA PHE A 82 -2.69 2.99 -5.75
C PHE A 82 -3.27 4.38 -5.51
N ARG A 83 -3.74 5.04 -6.58
CA ARG A 83 -4.20 6.42 -6.56
C ARG A 83 -5.60 6.51 -5.98
N ALA A 84 -5.80 7.44 -5.04
CA ALA A 84 -7.09 7.73 -4.43
C ALA A 84 -8.02 8.48 -5.40
N PRO A 85 -9.34 8.31 -5.30
CA PRO A 85 -10.29 8.90 -6.23
C PRO A 85 -10.24 10.45 -6.24
N GLU A 86 -10.02 11.08 -5.08
CA GLU A 86 -9.85 12.52 -4.95
C GLU A 86 -8.63 13.05 -5.72
N VAL A 87 -7.57 12.25 -5.82
CA VAL A 87 -6.35 12.59 -6.58
C VAL A 87 -6.58 12.43 -8.09
N ILE A 88 -7.37 11.44 -8.52
CA ILE A 88 -7.80 11.31 -9.93
C ILE A 88 -8.65 12.52 -10.32
N LEU A 89 -9.65 12.87 -9.49
CA LEU A 89 -10.60 13.96 -9.71
C LEU A 89 -10.04 15.35 -9.42
N LYS A 90 -8.74 15.45 -9.11
CA LYS A 90 -7.99 16.70 -8.83
C LYS A 90 -8.63 17.56 -7.74
N MET A 91 -9.19 16.91 -6.74
CA MET A 91 -9.64 17.55 -5.51
C MET A 91 -8.43 17.85 -4.60
N PRO A 92 -8.60 18.74 -3.62
CA PRO A 92 -7.76 18.77 -2.43
C PRO A 92 -7.59 17.38 -1.80
N TRP A 93 -6.40 17.12 -1.27
CA TRP A 93 -6.12 15.89 -0.54
C TRP A 93 -5.34 16.16 0.74
N ASP A 94 -5.40 15.19 1.66
CA ASP A 94 -4.67 15.17 2.92
C ASP A 94 -4.12 13.74 3.18
N GLY A 95 -3.75 13.45 4.43
CA GLY A 95 -3.24 12.13 4.84
C GLY A 95 -4.22 10.96 4.64
N LYS A 96 -5.52 11.20 4.37
CA LYS A 96 -6.49 10.14 4.05
C LYS A 96 -6.20 9.51 2.68
N ALA A 97 -5.52 10.22 1.77
CA ALA A 97 -5.05 9.65 0.52
C ALA A 97 -4.07 8.48 0.78
N ASP A 98 -3.25 8.59 1.84
CA ASP A 98 -2.36 7.51 2.24
C ASP A 98 -3.09 6.33 2.90
N ILE A 99 -4.19 6.57 3.63
CA ILE A 99 -5.03 5.48 4.14
C ILE A 99 -5.63 4.68 2.99
N TRP A 100 -6.11 5.33 1.94
CA TRP A 100 -6.58 4.65 0.73
C TRP A 100 -5.47 3.81 0.11
N ASN A 101 -4.31 4.43 -0.11
CA ASN A 101 -3.16 3.79 -0.72
C ASN A 101 -2.69 2.56 0.05
N LEU A 102 -2.65 2.64 1.38
CA LEU A 102 -2.34 1.51 2.24
C LEU A 102 -3.40 0.40 2.07
N GLY A 103 -4.70 0.72 2.07
CA GLY A 103 -5.75 -0.29 1.86
C GLY A 103 -5.59 -1.05 0.53
N VAL A 104 -5.29 -0.33 -0.55
CA VAL A 104 -5.00 -0.95 -1.86
C VAL A 104 -3.75 -1.84 -1.81
N LEU A 105 -2.68 -1.38 -1.14
CA LEU A 105 -1.46 -2.16 -0.96
C LEU A 105 -1.70 -3.43 -0.12
N ILE A 106 -2.50 -3.34 0.94
CA ILE A 106 -2.84 -4.48 1.80
C ILE A 106 -3.51 -5.58 0.97
N TRP A 107 -4.48 -5.20 0.13
CA TRP A 107 -5.12 -6.13 -0.79
C TRP A 107 -4.11 -6.81 -1.72
N GLU A 108 -3.21 -6.04 -2.34
CA GLU A 108 -2.21 -6.59 -3.25
C GLU A 108 -1.27 -7.57 -2.55
N LEU A 109 -0.85 -7.25 -1.33
CA LEU A 109 -0.01 -8.13 -0.53
C LEU A 109 -0.76 -9.39 -0.08
N ALA A 110 -2.03 -9.29 0.30
CA ALA A 110 -2.84 -10.43 0.72
C ALA A 110 -3.13 -11.40 -0.44
N PHE A 111 -3.48 -10.87 -1.63
CA PHE A 111 -4.01 -11.68 -2.73
C PHE A 111 -3.08 -11.82 -3.94
N ASN A 112 -1.95 -11.13 -3.93
CA ASN A 112 -1.01 -11.05 -5.06
C ASN A 112 -1.67 -10.57 -6.36
N LYS A 113 -2.62 -9.65 -6.24
CA LYS A 113 -3.42 -9.10 -7.35
C LYS A 113 -3.75 -7.65 -7.05
N HIS A 114 -3.75 -6.78 -8.05
CA HIS A 114 -4.20 -5.40 -7.87
C HIS A 114 -5.67 -5.37 -7.49
N LEU A 115 -6.03 -4.49 -6.56
CA LEU A 115 -7.43 -4.28 -6.20
C LEU A 115 -8.19 -3.62 -7.35
N PHE A 116 -7.57 -2.61 -7.93
CA PHE A 116 -8.01 -1.89 -9.11
C PHE A 116 -6.90 -1.99 -10.16
N ASP A 117 -7.23 -2.54 -11.32
CA ASP A 117 -6.27 -2.93 -12.36
C ASP A 117 -6.61 -2.19 -13.66
N GLY A 118 -6.47 -0.86 -13.65
CA GLY A 118 -6.72 0.00 -14.80
C GLY A 118 -5.43 0.57 -15.37
N ASP A 119 -5.30 0.57 -16.71
CA ASP A 119 -4.17 1.17 -17.42
C ASP A 119 -4.34 2.68 -17.58
N THR A 120 -5.56 3.18 -17.39
CA THR A 120 -5.91 4.61 -17.45
C THR A 120 -6.67 5.06 -16.19
N GLU A 121 -6.70 6.37 -15.92
CA GLU A 121 -7.52 6.93 -14.83
C GLU A 121 -9.01 6.60 -14.99
N ALA A 122 -9.52 6.50 -16.21
CA ALA A 122 -10.90 6.11 -16.49
C ALA A 122 -11.16 4.64 -16.12
N GLU A 123 -10.30 3.72 -16.56
CA GLU A 123 -10.41 2.31 -16.19
C GLU A 123 -10.25 2.08 -14.69
N GLN A 124 -9.35 2.85 -14.05
CA GLN A 124 -9.15 2.79 -12.63
C GLN A 124 -10.42 3.22 -11.87
N LEU A 125 -11.03 4.35 -12.23
CA LEU A 125 -12.32 4.78 -11.66
C LEU A 125 -13.44 3.77 -11.94
N ARG A 126 -13.49 3.18 -13.15
CA ARG A 126 -14.45 2.14 -13.49
C ARG A 126 -14.33 0.92 -12.57
N ASN A 127 -13.09 0.50 -12.29
CA ASN A 127 -12.81 -0.59 -11.37
C ASN A 127 -13.21 -0.23 -9.92
N MET A 128 -13.03 1.03 -9.50
CA MET A 128 -13.54 1.50 -8.21
C MET A 128 -15.06 1.43 -8.14
N VAL A 129 -15.78 1.87 -9.18
CA VAL A 129 -17.24 1.76 -9.25
C VAL A 129 -17.70 0.30 -9.22
N ALA A 130 -16.96 -0.60 -9.88
CA ALA A 130 -17.27 -2.03 -9.86
C ALA A 130 -17.21 -2.61 -8.45
N SER A 131 -16.23 -2.22 -7.65
CA SER A 131 -15.99 -2.79 -6.33
C SER A 131 -16.68 -2.08 -5.18
N LEU A 132 -16.82 -0.76 -5.25
CA LEU A 132 -17.39 0.06 -4.18
C LEU A 132 -18.84 0.48 -4.45
N GLY A 133 -19.35 0.23 -5.66
CA GLY A 133 -20.57 0.87 -6.14
C GLY A 133 -20.34 2.32 -6.58
N PRO A 134 -21.39 3.03 -7.06
CA PRO A 134 -21.27 4.41 -7.52
C PRO A 134 -20.82 5.34 -6.38
N PRO A 135 -19.98 6.35 -6.68
CA PRO A 135 -19.62 7.36 -5.69
C PRO A 135 -20.85 8.18 -5.28
N PRO A 136 -20.87 8.76 -4.07
CA PRO A 136 -21.85 9.77 -3.70
C PRO A 136 -21.78 10.97 -4.66
N LYS A 137 -22.94 11.52 -5.06
CA LYS A 137 -23.03 12.67 -5.96
C LYS A 137 -22.24 13.87 -5.43
N ASP A 138 -22.39 14.19 -4.14
CA ASP A 138 -21.72 15.32 -3.52
C ASP A 138 -20.20 15.19 -3.53
N PHE A 139 -19.67 13.96 -3.48
CA PHE A 139 -18.25 13.69 -3.65
C PHE A 139 -17.82 14.04 -5.08
N VAL A 140 -18.52 13.53 -6.11
CA VAL A 140 -18.19 13.82 -7.51
C VAL A 140 -18.22 15.33 -7.79
N LEU A 141 -19.20 16.05 -7.22
CA LEU A 141 -19.35 17.49 -7.39
C LEU A 141 -18.27 18.34 -6.70
N GLN A 142 -17.45 17.75 -5.83
CA GLN A 142 -16.25 18.41 -5.31
C GLN A 142 -15.05 18.28 -6.28
N GLY A 143 -15.16 17.40 -7.28
CA GLY A 143 -14.14 17.20 -8.30
C GLY A 143 -13.92 18.47 -9.11
N ARG A 144 -12.68 18.66 -9.57
CA ARG A 144 -12.32 19.84 -10.35
C ARG A 144 -13.18 19.93 -11.62
N LEU A 145 -13.78 21.11 -11.84
CA LEU A 145 -14.49 21.44 -13.07
C LEU A 145 -13.60 21.23 -14.30
N GLY A 146 -14.17 20.60 -15.32
CA GLY A 146 -13.50 20.14 -16.54
C GLY A 146 -12.83 18.77 -16.41
N VAL A 147 -12.60 18.25 -15.20
CA VAL A 147 -12.01 16.92 -14.97
C VAL A 147 -13.10 15.90 -14.63
N ARG A 148 -13.99 16.21 -13.67
CA ARG A 148 -15.03 15.26 -13.24
C ARG A 148 -15.97 14.88 -14.40
N GLU A 149 -16.23 15.81 -15.32
CA GLU A 149 -17.13 15.65 -16.47
C GLU A 149 -16.56 14.68 -17.53
N LEU A 150 -15.27 14.36 -17.45
CA LEU A 150 -14.65 13.32 -18.27
C LEU A 150 -15.15 11.92 -17.89
N TYR A 151 -15.55 11.74 -16.63
CA TYR A 151 -15.83 10.43 -16.04
C TYR A 151 -17.28 10.27 -15.59
N PHE A 152 -17.87 11.35 -15.07
CA PHE A 152 -19.21 11.36 -14.48
C PHE A 152 -20.08 12.45 -15.10
N ASP A 153 -21.40 12.25 -15.10
CA ASP A 153 -22.37 13.26 -15.50
C ASP A 153 -22.71 14.23 -14.35
N ASP A 154 -23.64 15.15 -14.60
CA ASP A 154 -24.06 16.16 -13.63
C ASP A 154 -24.80 15.56 -12.41
N ASP A 155 -25.24 14.30 -12.52
CA ASP A 155 -25.83 13.53 -11.44
C ASP A 155 -24.82 12.65 -10.69
N GLY A 156 -23.54 12.70 -11.08
CA GLY A 156 -22.47 11.91 -10.48
C GLY A 156 -22.46 10.47 -10.96
N VAL A 157 -23.17 10.15 -12.05
CA VAL A 157 -23.27 8.81 -12.61
C VAL A 157 -22.13 8.58 -13.60
N TRP A 158 -21.54 7.38 -13.56
CA TRP A 158 -20.45 6.97 -14.44
C TRP A 158 -20.86 7.01 -15.92
N LYS A 159 -20.06 7.68 -16.76
CA LYS A 159 -20.32 7.87 -18.20
C LYS A 159 -19.60 6.90 -19.12
N GLY A 160 -18.61 6.18 -18.62
CA GLY A 160 -17.78 5.29 -19.43
C GLY A 160 -18.45 3.93 -19.69
N GLU A 161 -17.63 2.96 -20.10
CA GLU A 161 -18.09 1.60 -20.40
C GLU A 161 -18.87 0.98 -19.24
N PRO A 162 -19.92 0.17 -19.53
CA PRO A 162 -20.73 -0.49 -18.50
C PRO A 162 -19.90 -1.19 -17.44
N VAL A 163 -20.32 -1.01 -16.19
CA VAL A 163 -19.65 -1.56 -15.02
C VAL A 163 -20.32 -2.88 -14.65
N LYS A 164 -19.53 -3.95 -14.54
CA LYS A 164 -19.99 -5.20 -13.94
C LYS A 164 -19.64 -5.18 -12.44
N PRO A 165 -20.63 -5.22 -11.52
CA PRO A 165 -20.34 -5.24 -10.10
C PRO A 165 -19.42 -6.39 -9.70
N LYS A 166 -18.43 -6.07 -8.88
CA LYS A 166 -17.43 -6.99 -8.32
C LYS A 166 -17.10 -6.56 -6.88
N PRO A 167 -18.06 -6.72 -5.95
CA PRO A 167 -17.90 -6.28 -4.57
C PRO A 167 -16.73 -6.98 -3.88
N LEU A 168 -16.11 -6.30 -2.92
CA LEU A 168 -14.96 -6.80 -2.17
C LEU A 168 -15.31 -8.06 -1.37
N GLU A 169 -16.52 -8.11 -0.83
CA GLU A 169 -17.03 -9.09 0.11
C GLU A 169 -17.24 -10.48 -0.50
N GLY A 170 -17.45 -10.56 -1.82
CA GLY A 170 -17.79 -11.81 -2.51
C GLY A 170 -16.60 -12.74 -2.79
N SER A 171 -15.38 -12.38 -2.40
CA SER A 171 -14.16 -13.02 -2.89
C SER A 171 -13.47 -13.96 -1.90
N LEU A 172 -13.87 -13.98 -0.62
CA LEU A 172 -13.10 -14.62 0.45
C LEU A 172 -13.98 -15.38 1.46
N GLU A 173 -13.47 -16.50 1.98
CA GLU A 173 -14.13 -17.35 2.98
C GLU A 173 -13.31 -17.38 4.28
N GLY A 174 -13.98 -17.52 5.44
CA GLY A 174 -13.34 -17.63 6.74
C GLY A 174 -13.44 -16.38 7.63
N GLU A 175 -13.11 -16.52 8.91
CA GLU A 175 -13.15 -15.43 9.91
C GLU A 175 -12.06 -14.38 9.65
N GLU A 176 -10.82 -14.82 9.41
CA GLU A 176 -9.69 -13.93 9.12
C GLU A 176 -9.93 -13.09 7.86
N ALA A 177 -10.48 -13.70 6.81
CA ALA A 177 -10.90 -13.02 5.60
C ALA A 177 -11.97 -11.94 5.87
N ARG A 178 -12.96 -12.23 6.73
CA ARG A 178 -14.00 -11.27 7.11
C ARG A 178 -13.43 -10.09 7.88
N GLN A 179 -12.48 -10.34 8.79
CA GLN A 179 -11.80 -9.28 9.53
C GLN A 179 -10.87 -8.44 8.64
N LEU A 180 -10.20 -9.04 7.66
CA LEU A 180 -9.41 -8.32 6.66
C LEU A 180 -10.31 -7.43 5.78
N LEU A 181 -11.46 -7.95 5.35
CA LEU A 181 -12.45 -7.16 4.61
C LEU A 181 -13.00 -6.01 5.46
N ASP A 182 -13.29 -6.23 6.75
CA ASP A 182 -13.72 -5.15 7.66
C ASP A 182 -12.66 -4.07 7.81
N LEU A 183 -11.38 -4.45 7.90
CA LEU A 183 -10.26 -3.50 7.89
C LEU A 183 -10.25 -2.68 6.59
N LEU A 184 -10.28 -3.36 5.45
CA LEU A 184 -10.19 -2.74 4.12
C LEU A 184 -11.39 -1.82 3.82
N THR A 185 -12.60 -2.21 4.23
CA THR A 185 -13.79 -1.36 4.08
C THR A 185 -13.73 -0.12 4.98
N GLY A 186 -12.91 -0.12 6.03
CA GLY A 186 -12.57 1.09 6.79
C GLY A 186 -11.58 2.01 6.10
N MET A 187 -10.87 1.55 5.06
CA MET A 187 -9.77 2.28 4.41
C MET A 187 -10.10 2.73 2.98
N VAL A 188 -10.79 1.88 2.22
CA VAL A 188 -11.07 2.06 0.79
C VAL A 188 -12.50 2.58 0.63
N ARG A 189 -12.68 3.89 0.87
CA ARG A 189 -13.95 4.63 0.72
C ARG A 189 -13.80 5.79 -0.26
N TRP A 190 -14.87 6.09 -1.00
CA TRP A 190 -14.93 7.23 -1.91
C TRP A 190 -14.58 8.53 -1.20
N VAL A 191 -15.33 8.84 -0.14
CA VAL A 191 -15.17 10.06 0.66
C VAL A 191 -13.99 9.91 1.63
N PRO A 192 -12.97 10.78 1.58
CA PRO A 192 -11.79 10.67 2.46
C PRO A 192 -12.12 10.69 3.95
N GLU A 193 -13.11 11.50 4.35
CA GLU A 193 -13.55 11.68 5.73
C GLU A 193 -14.19 10.42 6.32
N GLU A 194 -14.76 9.55 5.47
CA GLU A 194 -15.35 8.27 5.88
C GLU A 194 -14.30 7.18 6.13
N ARG A 195 -13.05 7.41 5.74
CA ARG A 195 -11.95 6.46 5.99
C ARG A 195 -11.55 6.56 7.47
N LYS A 196 -11.30 5.43 8.13
CA LYS A 196 -10.75 5.38 9.49
C LYS A 196 -9.38 6.07 9.52
N SER A 197 -9.05 6.73 10.63
CA SER A 197 -7.71 7.26 10.88
C SER A 197 -6.70 6.15 11.11
N ALA A 198 -5.41 6.46 10.99
CA ALA A 198 -4.35 5.50 11.26
C ALA A 198 -4.43 4.95 12.70
N ARG A 199 -4.80 5.80 13.67
CA ARG A 199 -4.97 5.43 15.08
C ARG A 199 -6.11 4.45 15.28
N GLU A 200 -7.25 4.66 14.62
CA GLU A 200 -8.39 3.73 14.69
C GLU A 200 -8.08 2.39 14.03
N LEU A 201 -7.33 2.41 12.91
CA LEU A 201 -6.92 1.20 12.21
C LEU A 201 -5.91 0.38 13.01
N LEU A 202 -4.99 1.01 13.74
CA LEU A 202 -3.97 0.30 14.51
C LEU A 202 -4.57 -0.64 15.59
N GLY A 203 -5.72 -0.28 16.14
CA GLY A 203 -6.46 -1.10 17.11
C GLY A 203 -7.41 -2.12 16.50
N HIS A 204 -7.39 -2.33 15.18
CA HIS A 204 -8.36 -3.18 14.49
C HIS A 204 -8.19 -4.66 14.88
N PRO A 205 -9.29 -5.43 15.09
CA PRO A 205 -9.23 -6.84 15.46
C PRO A 205 -8.37 -7.70 14.56
N TRP A 206 -8.34 -7.42 13.25
CA TRP A 206 -7.48 -8.14 12.31
C TRP A 206 -5.98 -7.97 12.61
N LEU A 207 -5.55 -6.77 13.01
CA LEU A 207 -4.15 -6.50 13.39
C LEU A 207 -3.81 -7.08 14.76
N VAL A 208 -4.74 -6.98 15.71
CA VAL A 208 -4.53 -7.43 17.11
C VAL A 208 -4.60 -8.95 17.22
N SER A 209 -5.59 -9.60 16.60
CA SER A 209 -5.76 -11.06 16.66
C SER A 209 -4.67 -11.82 15.91
N GLY A 210 -4.12 -11.21 14.85
CA GLY A 210 -2.97 -11.74 14.12
C GLY A 210 -1.67 -11.75 14.94
N ALA A 211 -1.55 -10.92 15.97
CA ALA A 211 -0.38 -10.86 16.86
C ALA A 211 -0.38 -11.96 17.93
N ASP A 212 -1.55 -12.45 18.33
CA ASP A 212 -1.73 -13.48 19.39
C ASP A 212 -1.70 -14.91 18.87
N THR A 213 -1.62 -15.12 17.55
CA THR A 213 -1.57 -16.47 16.98
C THR A 213 -0.15 -17.01 17.18
N GLN A 214 0.08 -17.67 18.32
CA GLN A 214 1.30 -18.46 18.53
C GLN A 214 1.49 -19.40 17.34
N LEU A 215 2.73 -19.40 16.83
CA LEU A 215 3.28 -20.14 15.69
C LEU A 215 3.15 -21.68 15.75
N SER A 216 2.25 -22.24 16.56
CA SER A 216 2.30 -23.67 16.90
C SER A 216 1.58 -24.61 15.95
N GLU A 217 0.70 -24.18 15.05
CA GLU A 217 0.04 -25.15 14.15
C GLU A 217 -0.62 -24.50 12.93
N LEU A 218 0.13 -24.31 11.83
CA LEU A 218 -0.47 -24.25 10.48
C LEU A 218 0.61 -24.45 9.40
N VAL A 219 0.91 -25.71 9.13
CA VAL A 219 1.46 -26.13 7.85
C VAL A 219 0.30 -26.06 6.84
N ILE A 220 0.27 -25.03 5.98
CA ILE A 220 -0.12 -25.08 4.57
C ILE A 220 0.11 -23.68 3.94
N ALA A 221 0.96 -23.66 2.91
CA ALA A 221 1.15 -22.62 1.91
C ALA A 221 1.86 -21.30 2.31
N ALA A 222 2.39 -20.62 1.29
CA ALA A 222 3.05 -19.32 1.31
C ALA A 222 2.30 -18.09 1.92
N PRO A 223 1.00 -18.13 2.32
CA PRO A 223 0.34 -16.97 2.94
C PRO A 223 0.87 -16.55 4.31
N ILE A 224 1.45 -17.42 5.13
CA ILE A 224 1.75 -17.09 6.54
C ILE A 224 2.89 -16.06 6.67
N LEU A 225 3.92 -16.18 5.82
CA LEU A 225 4.99 -15.19 5.70
C LEU A 225 4.47 -13.84 5.17
N ARG A 226 3.44 -13.88 4.31
CA ARG A 226 2.73 -12.68 3.86
C ARG A 226 1.91 -12.08 4.99
N SER A 227 1.18 -12.86 5.79
CA SER A 227 0.39 -12.35 6.91
C SER A 227 1.27 -11.66 7.95
N TYR A 228 2.37 -12.27 8.41
CA TYR A 228 3.26 -11.63 9.38
C TYR A 228 3.95 -10.38 8.84
N LEU A 229 4.46 -10.44 7.60
CA LEU A 229 5.06 -9.28 6.94
C LEU A 229 4.04 -8.16 6.73
N LEU A 230 2.83 -8.52 6.31
CA LEU A 230 1.73 -7.61 6.09
C LEU A 230 1.29 -6.93 7.40
N LEU A 231 1.08 -7.71 8.47
CA LEU A 231 0.72 -7.22 9.80
C LEU A 231 1.77 -6.24 10.34
N THR A 232 3.05 -6.61 10.27
CA THR A 232 4.15 -5.74 10.73
C THR A 232 4.33 -4.50 9.85
N CYS A 233 4.21 -4.62 8.52
CA CYS A 233 4.30 -3.48 7.58
C CYS A 233 3.18 -2.48 7.86
N ILE A 234 1.95 -2.97 8.01
CA ILE A 234 0.78 -2.13 8.27
C ILE A 234 0.91 -1.49 9.65
N GLY A 235 1.24 -2.26 10.68
CA GLY A 235 1.41 -1.74 12.04
C GLY A 235 2.44 -0.62 12.10
N ASN A 236 3.64 -0.87 11.57
CA ASN A 236 4.72 0.13 11.54
C ASN A 236 4.35 1.36 10.70
N TYR A 237 3.63 1.15 9.59
CA TYR A 237 3.12 2.25 8.79
C TYR A 237 2.18 3.14 9.59
N LEU A 238 1.17 2.54 10.23
CA LEU A 238 0.17 3.26 10.99
C LEU A 238 0.80 3.98 12.19
N GLU A 239 1.75 3.35 12.88
CA GLU A 239 2.53 4.00 13.94
C GLU A 239 3.32 5.20 13.45
N ALA A 240 4.02 5.07 12.31
CA ALA A 240 4.77 6.17 11.71
C ALA A 240 3.83 7.31 11.32
N ALA A 241 2.68 7.00 10.69
CA ALA A 241 1.67 7.99 10.33
C ALA A 241 1.13 8.74 11.56
N ILE A 242 0.88 8.05 12.67
CA ILE A 242 0.44 8.66 13.94
C ILE A 242 1.53 9.59 14.50
N LYS A 243 2.78 9.13 14.57
CA LYS A 243 3.91 9.93 15.06
C LYS A 243 4.11 11.20 14.22
N LEU A 244 3.92 11.09 12.90
CA LEU A 244 4.01 12.22 11.97
C LEU A 244 2.81 13.17 12.07
N SER A 245 1.61 12.68 12.41
CA SER A 245 0.45 13.56 12.64
C SER A 245 0.49 14.29 13.98
N ASP A 246 1.12 13.68 15.00
CA ASP A 246 1.20 14.24 16.35
C ASP A 246 2.42 15.19 16.54
N THR A 247 3.39 15.19 15.61
CA THR A 247 4.58 16.05 15.73
C THR A 247 4.32 17.48 15.24
N THR A 248 4.65 18.45 16.10
CA THR A 248 4.74 19.88 15.74
C THR A 248 6.16 20.32 15.37
N ASP A 249 7.13 19.39 15.43
CA ASP A 249 8.54 19.67 15.22
C ASP A 249 8.94 19.45 13.74
N PRO A 250 9.33 20.50 12.99
CA PRO A 250 9.80 20.39 11.61
C PRO A 250 11.11 19.59 11.44
N LYS A 251 11.80 19.21 12.52
CA LYS A 251 13.01 18.38 12.47
C LYS A 251 12.77 16.88 12.66
N MET A 252 11.52 16.46 12.93
CA MET A 252 11.15 15.07 13.25
C MET A 252 10.86 14.19 12.02
N LEU A 253 11.10 14.67 10.78
CA LEU A 253 11.22 13.81 9.61
C LEU A 253 12.60 13.13 9.61
N ARG A 254 12.78 12.18 10.52
CA ARG A 254 13.76 11.10 10.39
C ARG A 254 13.04 9.78 10.50
N PHE A 255 12.31 9.43 9.45
CA PHE A 255 12.16 8.07 8.94
C PHE A 255 12.12 8.20 7.43
#